data_AF-A0A5K0X6U4-F1
#
_entry.id   AF-A0A5K0X6U4-F1
#
_cell.length_a   1.000
_cell.length_b   1.000
_cell.length_c   1.000
_cell.angle_alpha   90.00
_cell.angle_beta   90.00
_cell.angle_gamma   90.00
#
_symmetry.space_group_name_H-M   'P 1'
#
loop_
_entity.id
_entity.type
_entity.pdbx_description
1 polymer ?
#
loop_
_entity_poly.entity_id
_entity_poly.type
_entity_poly.pdbx_seq_one_letter_code
_entity_poly.pdbx_strand_id
1 'polypeptide(L)'
;SLSGYSIIIVLQGIDRERVERMEARLKEDILREAELYGGTIMVIHESDDGQIFDLWEHVNSEVVQTPLEVFKSLETEGLPVKYARVPITDGKAPKSSDFDTLAINIASAPKNAAFVFNCQ
;
A
#
# COMPACT_ATOMS: atom_id res chain seq x y z
N SER A 1 18.78 -21.60 0.91
CA SER A 1 18.48 -20.67 -0.19
C SER A 1 17.37 -19.74 0.27
N LEU A 2 17.61 -18.43 0.30
CA LEU A 2 16.60 -17.45 0.68
C LEU A 2 15.50 -17.45 -0.38
N SER A 3 14.28 -17.79 0.02
CA SER A 3 13.08 -17.70 -0.81
C SER A 3 12.78 -16.21 -1.03
N GLY A 4 12.68 -15.78 -2.29
CA GLY A 4 12.27 -14.41 -2.63
C GLY A 4 10.75 -14.29 -2.53
N TYR A 5 10.25 -13.19 -1.96
CA TYR A 5 8.82 -12.94 -1.81
C TYR A 5 8.46 -11.70 -2.64
N SER A 6 7.75 -11.85 -3.76
CA SER A 6 7.24 -10.71 -4.51
C SER A 6 5.83 -10.37 -4.02
N ILE A 7 5.60 -9.11 -3.62
CA ILE A 7 4.30 -8.66 -3.11
C ILE A 7 3.72 -7.64 -4.09
N ILE A 8 2.56 -7.97 -4.66
CA ILE A 8 1.82 -7.19 -5.64
C ILE A 8 0.57 -6.65 -4.93
N ILE A 9 0.43 -5.33 -4.83
CA ILE A 9 -0.75 -4.70 -4.23
C ILE A 9 -1.59 -4.06 -5.34
N VAL A 10 -2.88 -4.37 -5.33
CA VAL A 10 -3.88 -3.98 -6.32
C VAL A 10 -4.89 -3.06 -5.65
N LEU A 11 -4.95 -1.78 -6.05
CA LEU A 11 -5.90 -0.80 -5.51
C LEU A 11 -6.42 0.13 -6.61
N GLN A 12 -7.42 0.97 -6.37
CA GLN A 12 -8.40 1.33 -7.40
C GLN A 12 -8.10 2.53 -8.34
N GLY A 13 -8.55 2.44 -9.60
CA GLY A 13 -9.26 3.55 -10.28
C GLY A 13 -8.53 4.72 -10.94
N ILE A 14 -7.20 4.84 -10.85
CA ILE A 14 -6.42 6.02 -11.31
C ILE A 14 -4.98 5.59 -11.67
N ASP A 15 -4.28 6.35 -12.52
CA ASP A 15 -2.86 6.08 -12.84
C ASP A 15 -2.03 5.86 -11.56
N ARG A 16 -1.09 4.91 -11.57
CA ARG A 16 -0.23 4.57 -10.43
C ARG A 16 0.38 5.82 -9.83
N GLU A 17 0.95 6.70 -10.65
CA GLU A 17 1.56 7.93 -10.14
C GLU A 17 0.55 8.82 -9.44
N ARG A 18 -0.70 8.85 -9.91
CA ARG A 18 -1.77 9.62 -9.28
C ARG A 18 -2.16 9.00 -7.94
N VAL A 19 -2.21 7.67 -7.82
CA VAL A 19 -2.47 6.97 -6.55
C VAL A 19 -1.38 7.31 -5.55
N GLU A 20 -0.13 7.11 -5.92
CA GLU A 20 1.02 7.33 -5.03
C GLU A 20 1.11 8.80 -4.60
N ARG A 21 0.79 9.76 -5.49
CA ARG A 21 0.67 11.18 -5.11
C ARG A 21 -0.45 11.45 -4.12
N MET A 22 -1.59 10.79 -4.28
CA MET A 22 -2.71 10.94 -3.33
C MET A 22 -2.38 10.34 -1.97
N GLU A 23 -1.72 9.18 -1.92
CA GLU A 23 -1.24 8.55 -0.68
C GLU A 23 -0.20 9.45 0.03
N ALA A 24 0.76 10.01 -0.72
CA ALA A 24 1.75 10.93 -0.16
C ALA A 24 1.12 12.19 0.43
N ARG A 25 0.14 12.78 -0.29
CA ARG A 25 -0.61 13.93 0.20
C ARG A 25 -1.43 13.60 1.45
N LEU A 26 -2.09 12.44 1.48
CA LEU A 26 -2.85 12.00 2.64
C LEU A 26 -1.95 11.85 3.88
N LYS A 27 -0.76 11.27 3.71
CA LYS A 27 0.25 11.21 4.78
C LYS A 27 0.61 12.60 5.30
N GLU A 28 0.87 13.57 4.41
CA GLU A 28 1.17 14.95 4.82
C GLU A 28 0.01 15.60 5.57
N ASP A 29 -1.23 15.38 5.12
CA ASP A 29 -2.43 15.91 5.75
C ASP A 29 -2.62 15.30 7.16
N ILE A 30 -2.41 13.98 7.32
CA ILE A 30 -2.42 13.30 8.62
C ILE A 30 -1.38 13.88 9.58
N LEU A 31 -0.14 14.06 9.12
CA LEU A 31 0.94 14.58 9.96
C LEU A 31 0.69 16.04 10.37
N ARG A 32 0.13 16.84 9.46
CA ARG A 32 -0.26 18.23 9.76
C ARG A 32 -1.40 18.28 10.78
N GLU A 33 -2.39 17.39 10.66
CA GLU A 33 -3.46 17.28 11.65
C GLU A 33 -2.90 16.89 13.02
N ALA A 34 -2.02 15.89 13.08
CA ALA A 34 -1.38 15.47 14.32
C ALA A 34 -0.64 16.61 15.03
N GLU A 35 0.09 17.45 14.28
CA GLU A 35 0.79 18.61 14.83
C GLU A 35 -0.17 19.60 15.53
N LEU A 36 -1.38 19.78 14.99
CA LEU A 36 -2.42 20.62 15.59
C LEU A 36 -3.01 20.01 16.87
N TYR A 37 -3.03 18.69 16.97
CA TYR A 37 -3.63 17.93 18.08
C TYR A 37 -2.60 17.22 18.97
N GLY A 38 -1.42 17.84 19.15
CA GLY A 38 -0.43 17.38 20.13
C GLY A 38 0.21 16.02 19.81
N GLY A 39 0.34 15.69 18.52
CA GLY A 39 0.90 14.43 18.03
C GLY A 39 -0.14 13.31 17.90
N THR A 40 -1.44 13.61 17.88
CA THR A 40 -2.50 12.59 17.80
C THR A 40 -3.51 12.87 16.68
N ILE A 41 -4.10 11.80 16.13
CA ILE A 41 -5.23 11.89 15.18
C ILE A 41 -6.38 11.05 15.69
N MET A 42 -7.60 11.39 15.28
CA MET A 42 -8.77 10.56 15.56
C MET A 42 -8.92 9.50 14.46
N VAL A 43 -8.85 8.23 14.85
CA VAL A 43 -9.01 7.08 13.96
C VAL A 43 -10.35 6.43 14.23
N ILE A 44 -11.10 6.18 13.17
CA ILE A 44 -12.36 5.43 13.23
C ILE A 44 -12.02 3.96 12.97
N HIS A 45 -12.34 3.11 13.92
CA HIS A 45 -12.18 1.67 13.83
C HIS A 45 -13.52 1.01 13.55
N GLU A 46 -13.46 -0.08 12.79
CA GLU A 46 -14.54 -1.04 12.62
C GLU A 46 -14.06 -2.38 13.18
N SER A 47 -14.80 -2.94 14.14
CA SER A 47 -14.53 -4.27 14.68
C SER A 47 -15.07 -5.38 13.77
N ASP A 48 -14.63 -6.62 14.00
CA ASP A 48 -15.04 -7.79 13.21
C ASP A 48 -16.57 -8.06 13.24
N ASP A 49 -17.26 -7.57 14.27
CA ASP A 49 -18.71 -7.63 14.42
C ASP A 49 -19.44 -6.39 13.86
N GLY A 50 -18.72 -5.49 13.18
CA GLY A 50 -19.24 -4.31 12.49
C GLY A 50 -19.54 -3.12 13.41
N GLN A 51 -19.04 -3.11 14.66
CA GLN A 51 -19.18 -1.93 15.52
C GLN A 51 -18.17 -0.86 15.12
N ILE A 52 -18.62 0.38 15.12
CA ILE A 52 -17.79 1.55 14.77
C ILE A 52 -17.48 2.34 16.04
N PHE A 53 -16.21 2.63 16.29
CA PHE A 53 -15.76 3.44 17.44
C PHE A 53 -14.55 4.29 17.07
N ASP A 54 -14.39 5.43 17.75
CA ASP A 54 -13.28 6.36 17.56
C ASP A 54 -12.22 6.25 18.67
N LEU A 55 -10.95 6.37 18.29
CA LEU A 55 -9.82 6.43 19.19
C LEU A 55 -8.85 7.54 18.77
N TRP A 56 -8.26 8.22 19.75
CA TRP A 56 -7.14 9.13 19.51
C TRP A 56 -5.84 8.33 19.52
N GLU A 57 -5.18 8.26 18.37
CA GLU A 57 -3.92 7.55 18.19
C GLU A 57 -2.75 8.51 18.07
N HIS A 58 -1.66 8.19 18.75
CA HIS A 58 -0.43 8.95 18.62
C HIS A 58 0.29 8.59 17.32
N VAL A 59 0.61 9.60 16.52
CA VAL A 59 1.24 9.43 15.21
C VAL A 59 2.43 10.35 15.03
N ASN A 60 3.36 9.90 14.19
CA ASN A 60 4.54 10.64 13.76
C ASN A 60 4.95 10.16 12.37
N SER A 61 5.99 10.77 11.80
CA SER A 61 6.49 10.44 10.46
C SER A 61 7.06 9.03 10.31
N GLU A 62 7.41 8.36 11.41
CA GLU A 62 7.94 7.00 11.41
C GLU A 62 6.81 5.96 11.36
N VAL A 63 5.67 6.23 12.01
CA VAL A 63 4.52 5.31 12.06
C VAL A 63 3.48 5.55 10.95
N VAL A 64 3.45 6.74 10.35
CA VAL A 64 2.60 7.04 9.20
C VAL A 64 3.42 6.89 7.92
N GLN A 65 3.20 5.81 7.18
CA GLN A 65 3.94 5.51 5.96
C GLN A 65 2.98 5.14 4.81
N THR A 66 3.35 5.57 3.60
CA THR A 66 2.67 5.09 2.39
C THR A 66 3.10 3.65 2.10
N PRO A 67 2.30 2.85 1.37
CA PRO A 67 2.70 1.51 0.97
C PRO A 67 4.06 1.49 0.26
N LEU A 68 4.32 2.46 -0.63
CA LEU A 68 5.60 2.57 -1.33
C LEU A 68 6.78 2.75 -0.37
N GLU A 69 6.63 3.57 0.67
CA GLU A 69 7.68 3.79 1.69
C GLU A 69 7.93 2.53 2.51
N VAL A 70 6.88 1.83 2.93
CA VAL A 70 6.99 0.56 3.68
C VAL A 70 7.75 -0.47 2.86
N PHE A 71 7.39 -0.68 1.60
CA PHE A 71 8.10 -1.68 0.80
C PHE A 71 9.54 -1.29 0.47
N LYS A 72 9.82 0.00 0.27
CA LYS A 72 11.20 0.50 0.12
C LYS A 72 12.03 0.30 1.38
N SER A 73 11.45 0.45 2.58
CA SER A 73 12.18 0.19 3.82
C SER A 73 12.53 -1.28 3.95
N LEU A 74 11.58 -2.19 3.67
CA LEU A 74 11.84 -3.63 3.66
C LEU A 74 12.94 -4.03 2.66
N GLU A 75 12.91 -3.46 1.45
CA GLU A 75 13.97 -3.65 0.45
C GLU A 75 15.34 -3.17 0.98
N THR A 76 15.36 -2.01 1.66
CA THR A 76 16.59 -1.43 2.25
C THR A 76 17.12 -2.27 3.41
N GLU A 77 16.24 -2.94 4.16
CA GLU A 77 16.59 -3.90 5.22
C GLU A 77 17.12 -5.24 4.67
N GLY A 78 17.15 -5.40 3.34
CA GLY A 78 17.70 -6.58 2.67
C GLY A 78 16.70 -7.72 2.52
N LEU A 79 15.41 -7.48 2.78
CA LEU A 79 14.38 -8.45 2.49
C LEU A 79 14.23 -8.58 0.97
N PRO A 80 14.12 -9.80 0.42
CA PRO A 80 14.00 -10.04 -1.01
C PRO A 80 12.56 -9.78 -1.48
N VAL A 81 12.08 -8.55 -1.27
CA VAL A 81 10.75 -8.09 -1.62
C VAL A 81 10.83 -7.20 -2.85
N LYS A 82 9.82 -7.31 -3.72
CA LYS A 82 9.63 -6.38 -4.83
C LYS A 82 8.18 -5.92 -4.83
N TYR A 83 7.99 -4.62 -4.77
CA TYR A 83 6.67 -3.98 -4.77
C TYR A 83 6.23 -3.56 -6.16
N ALA A 84 5.01 -3.96 -6.54
CA ALA A 84 4.33 -3.49 -7.74
C ALA A 84 2.92 -3.02 -7.39
N ARG A 85 2.55 -1.84 -7.91
CA ARG A 85 1.23 -1.24 -7.74
C ARG A 85 0.49 -1.26 -9.08
N VAL A 86 -0.62 -1.98 -9.14
CA VAL A 86 -1.47 -2.07 -10.34
C VAL A 86 -2.84 -1.48 -10.03
N PRO A 87 -3.20 -0.34 -10.66
CA PRO A 87 -4.46 0.30 -10.36
C PRO A 87 -5.65 -0.36 -11.07
N ILE A 88 -6.51 -1.08 -10.36
CA ILE A 88 -7.67 -1.78 -10.96
C ILE A 88 -8.98 -1.13 -10.49
N THR A 89 -9.77 -0.57 -11.41
CA THR A 89 -11.06 0.05 -11.09
C THR A 89 -12.10 -0.97 -10.64
N ASP A 90 -12.73 -0.76 -9.48
CA ASP A 90 -13.85 -1.59 -9.01
C ASP A 90 -15.12 -1.43 -9.89
N GLY A 91 -15.92 -2.48 -9.99
CA GLY A 91 -17.12 -2.54 -10.83
C GLY A 91 -16.85 -2.62 -12.34
N LYS A 92 -15.58 -2.66 -12.78
CA LYS A 92 -15.19 -2.90 -14.18
C LYS A 92 -14.11 -3.98 -14.23
N ALA A 93 -14.18 -4.84 -15.25
CA ALA A 93 -13.10 -5.79 -15.50
C ALA A 93 -11.76 -5.03 -15.69
N PRO A 94 -10.64 -5.56 -15.19
CA PRO A 94 -9.33 -4.96 -15.44
C PRO A 94 -9.11 -4.77 -16.94
N LYS A 95 -8.40 -3.71 -17.33
CA LYS A 95 -8.04 -3.48 -18.73
C LYS A 95 -6.98 -4.51 -19.14
N SER A 96 -6.87 -4.76 -20.45
CA SER A 96 -5.80 -5.61 -20.99
C SER A 96 -4.41 -5.15 -20.54
N SER A 97 -4.18 -3.83 -20.48
CA SER A 97 -2.93 -3.23 -20.00
C SER A 97 -2.58 -3.59 -18.54
N ASP A 98 -3.60 -3.82 -17.71
CA ASP A 98 -3.40 -4.18 -16.31
C ASP A 98 -2.91 -5.63 -16.21
N PHE A 99 -3.48 -6.52 -17.05
CA PHE A 99 -2.99 -7.89 -17.21
C PHE A 99 -1.59 -7.95 -17.82
N ASP A 100 -1.29 -7.12 -18.82
CA ASP A 100 0.05 -7.04 -19.40
C ASP A 100 1.09 -6.67 -18.33
N THR A 101 0.76 -5.68 -17.48
CA THR A 101 1.63 -5.26 -16.39
C THR A 101 1.88 -6.40 -15.39
N LEU A 102 0.81 -7.12 -15.01
CA LEU A 102 0.93 -8.29 -14.12
C LEU A 102 1.76 -9.41 -14.76
N ALA A 103 1.50 -9.72 -16.03
CA ALA A 103 2.21 -10.76 -16.77
C ALA A 103 3.70 -10.44 -16.90
N ILE A 104 4.07 -9.20 -17.21
CA ILE A 104 5.45 -8.74 -17.28
C ILE A 104 6.15 -8.92 -15.92
N ASN A 105 5.49 -8.52 -14.83
CA ASN A 105 6.04 -8.64 -13.48
C ASN A 105 6.26 -10.12 -13.09
N ILE A 106 5.31 -10.99 -13.41
CA ILE A 106 5.39 -12.42 -13.12
C ILE A 106 6.49 -13.08 -13.97
N ALA A 107 6.50 -12.81 -15.28
CA ALA A 107 7.47 -13.41 -16.20
C ALA A 107 8.92 -12.98 -15.91
N SER A 108 9.10 -11.78 -15.35
CA SER A 108 10.42 -11.24 -14.98
C SER A 108 10.91 -11.71 -13.60
N ALA A 109 10.06 -12.40 -12.83
CA ALA A 109 10.41 -12.82 -11.47
C ALA A 109 11.28 -14.09 -11.47
N PRO A 110 12.12 -14.30 -10.43
CA PRO A 110 12.81 -15.56 -10.20
C PRO A 110 11.83 -16.75 -10.14
N LYS A 111 12.26 -17.93 -10.61
CA LYS A 111 11.41 -19.15 -10.65
C LYS A 111 10.88 -19.59 -9.27
N ASN A 112 11.54 -19.19 -8.20
CA ASN A 112 11.16 -19.50 -6.81
C ASN A 112 10.49 -18.32 -6.10
N ALA A 113 10.06 -17.29 -6.83
CA ALA A 113 9.34 -16.16 -6.25
C ALA A 113 7.93 -16.59 -5.83
N ALA A 114 7.54 -16.24 -4.60
CA ALA A 114 6.14 -16.22 -4.20
C ALA A 114 5.48 -14.93 -4.70
N PHE A 115 4.20 -14.98 -5.09
CA PHE A 115 3.42 -13.80 -5.44
C PHE A 115 2.29 -13.63 -4.43
N VAL A 116 2.28 -12.51 -3.74
CA VAL A 116 1.19 -12.12 -2.84
C VAL A 116 0.38 -11.04 -3.53
N PHE A 117 -0.93 -11.24 -3.67
CA PHE A 117 -1.84 -10.22 -4.21
C PHE A 117 -2.71 -9.70 -3.07
N ASN A 118 -2.77 -8.38 -2.91
CA ASN A 118 -3.63 -7.75 -1.92
C ASN A 118 -4.55 -6.72 -2.58
N CYS A 119 -5.83 -6.72 -2.23
CA CYS A 119 -6.81 -5.68 -2.56
C CYS A 119 -7.57 -5.28 -1.30
N GLN A 120 -8.37 -4.21 -1.39
CA GLN A 120 -9.29 -3.80 -0.33
C GLN A 120 -10.73 -4.07 -0.77
#